data_AF-A0A0D0V0I8-F1
#
_entry.id   AF-A0A0D0V0I8-F1
#
_cell.length_a   1.000
_cell.length_b   1.000
_cell.length_c   1.000
_cell.angle_alpha   90.00
_cell.angle_beta   90.00
_cell.angle_gamma   90.00
#
_symmetry.space_group_name_H-M   'P 1'
#
loop_
_entity.id
_entity.type
_entity.pdbx_description
1 polymer ?
#
loop_
_entity_poly.entity_id
_entity_poly.type
_entity_poly.pdbx_seq_one_letter_code
_entity_poly.pdbx_strand_id
1 'polypeptide(L)'
;MSMVTTKSTMTELKLRRLMEHNHRLREELTRPRVTISVASMNLINYCRATKDPLIPSVWGPLPKSEDPYAPVEQAGCCSGKLESSSSSSFYHPWKLISEL
;
A
#
# COMPACT_ATOMS: atom_id res chain seq x y z
N MET A 1 -53.44 -29.40 -16.19
CA MET A 1 -52.02 -29.80 -16.03
C MET A 1 -51.36 -28.77 -15.13
N SER A 2 -51.25 -29.08 -13.84
CA SER A 2 -50.79 -28.17 -12.79
C SER A 2 -49.27 -27.95 -12.86
N MET A 3 -48.85 -26.70 -13.05
CA MET A 3 -47.45 -26.27 -12.96
C MET A 3 -46.97 -26.28 -11.50
N VAL A 4 -46.67 -27.46 -10.97
CA VAL A 4 -45.93 -27.64 -9.70
C VAL A 4 -44.45 -27.91 -10.03
N THR A 5 -43.87 -27.05 -10.88
CA THR A 5 -42.46 -27.15 -11.30
C THR A 5 -41.61 -26.03 -10.72
N THR A 6 -42.19 -24.90 -10.29
CA THR A 6 -41.45 -23.71 -9.85
C THR A 6 -40.83 -23.83 -8.44
N LYS A 7 -41.48 -24.54 -7.52
CA LYS A 7 -40.94 -24.76 -6.16
C LYS A 7 -39.74 -25.72 -6.19
N SER A 8 -39.84 -26.80 -6.96
CA SER A 8 -38.76 -27.78 -7.16
C SER A 8 -37.55 -27.14 -7.86
N THR A 9 -37.77 -26.32 -8.89
CA THR A 9 -36.70 -25.59 -9.58
C THR A 9 -36.06 -24.53 -8.68
N MET A 10 -36.82 -23.85 -7.84
CA MET A 10 -36.28 -22.90 -6.84
C MET A 10 -35.46 -23.59 -5.76
N THR A 11 -35.87 -24.79 -5.30
CA THR A 11 -35.07 -25.57 -4.36
C THR A 11 -33.76 -26.05 -4.97
N GLU A 12 -33.75 -26.49 -6.23
CA GLU A 12 -32.53 -26.88 -6.92
C GLU A 12 -31.58 -25.69 -7.14
N LEU A 13 -32.12 -24.53 -7.53
CA LEU A 13 -31.31 -23.32 -7.72
C LEU A 13 -30.71 -22.83 -6.40
N LYS A 14 -31.46 -22.86 -5.30
CA LYS A 14 -30.96 -22.53 -3.96
C LYS A 14 -29.85 -23.48 -3.53
N LEU A 15 -30.02 -24.78 -3.75
CA LEU A 15 -29.00 -25.78 -3.46
C LEU A 15 -27.71 -25.50 -4.24
N ARG A 16 -27.80 -25.24 -5.55
CA ARG A 16 -26.64 -24.88 -6.38
C ARG A 16 -25.89 -23.66 -5.85
N ARG A 17 -26.61 -22.60 -5.48
CA ARG A 17 -26.00 -21.38 -4.88
C ARG A 17 -25.30 -21.67 -3.56
N LEU A 18 -25.90 -22.50 -2.70
CA LEU A 18 -25.30 -22.90 -1.43
C LEU A 18 -24.04 -23.73 -1.65
N MET A 19 -24.05 -24.66 -2.61
CA MET A 19 -22.89 -25.45 -2.95
C MET A 19 -21.75 -24.59 -3.50
N GLU A 20 -22.06 -23.65 -4.40
CA GLU A 20 -21.06 -22.72 -4.93
C GLU A 20 -20.47 -21.83 -3.83
N HIS A 21 -21.32 -21.31 -2.93
CA HIS A 21 -20.86 -20.53 -1.79
C HIS A 21 -19.99 -21.37 -0.84
N ASN A 22 -20.41 -22.61 -0.53
CA ASN A 22 -19.62 -23.52 0.30
C ASN A 22 -18.26 -23.82 -0.34
N HIS A 23 -18.22 -23.98 -1.65
CA HIS A 23 -16.98 -24.17 -2.40
C HIS A 23 -16.03 -22.96 -2.25
N ARG A 24 -16.52 -21.74 -2.50
CA ARG A 24 -15.74 -20.50 -2.32
C ARG A 24 -15.22 -20.34 -0.89
N LEU A 25 -16.04 -20.69 0.12
CA LEU A 25 -15.63 -20.64 1.52
C LEU A 25 -14.53 -21.67 1.82
N ARG A 26 -14.60 -22.87 1.24
CA ARG A 26 -13.55 -23.89 1.38
C ARG A 26 -12.24 -23.42 0.74
N GLU A 27 -12.30 -22.80 -0.45
CA GLU A 27 -11.12 -22.23 -1.09
C GLU A 27 -10.49 -21.13 -0.23
N GLU A 28 -11.28 -20.18 0.28
CA GLU A 28 -10.79 -19.10 1.14
C GLU A 28 -10.24 -19.62 2.48
N LEU A 29 -10.82 -20.70 3.02
CA LEU A 29 -10.29 -21.37 4.22
C LEU A 29 -8.91 -21.97 3.98
N THR A 30 -8.67 -22.52 2.79
CA THR A 30 -7.37 -23.13 2.43
C THR A 30 -6.30 -22.12 2.04
N ARG A 31 -6.63 -20.82 1.91
CA ARG A 31 -5.65 -19.78 1.58
C ARG A 31 -4.55 -19.72 2.65
N PRO A 32 -3.27 -19.82 2.30
CA PRO A 32 -2.18 -19.72 3.26
C PRO A 32 -2.13 -18.32 3.87
N ARG A 33 -1.98 -18.26 5.19
CA ARG A 33 -1.91 -17.00 5.95
C ARG A 33 -0.54 -16.86 6.60
N VAL A 34 -0.07 -15.63 6.72
CA VAL A 34 1.13 -15.28 7.50
C VAL A 34 0.70 -14.60 8.80
N THR A 35 1.53 -14.73 9.83
CA THR A 35 1.31 -13.98 11.08
C THR A 35 1.48 -12.48 10.86
N ILE A 36 0.74 -11.68 11.61
CA ILE A 36 0.78 -10.21 11.49
C ILE A 36 2.19 -9.68 11.80
N SER A 37 2.87 -10.22 12.82
CA SER A 37 4.24 -9.82 13.16
C SER A 37 5.20 -9.96 11.97
N VAL A 38 5.12 -11.07 11.23
CA VAL A 38 5.90 -11.30 10.01
C VAL A 38 5.50 -10.33 8.89
N ALA A 39 4.19 -10.14 8.65
CA ALA A 39 3.73 -9.22 7.62
C ALA A 39 4.18 -7.77 7.90
N SER A 40 4.04 -7.31 9.14
CA SER A 40 4.48 -5.98 9.58
C SER A 40 5.98 -5.80 9.43
N MET A 41 6.77 -6.82 9.79
CA MET A 41 8.22 -6.79 9.60
C MET A 41 8.60 -6.67 8.12
N ASN A 42 7.92 -7.42 7.24
CA ASN A 42 8.14 -7.34 5.80
C ASN A 42 7.85 -5.94 5.24
N LEU A 43 6.74 -5.31 5.67
CA LEU A 43 6.41 -3.94 5.28
C LEU A 43 7.47 -2.94 5.76
N ILE A 44 7.88 -3.03 7.02
CA ILE A 44 8.92 -2.16 7.59
C ILE A 44 10.22 -2.29 6.78
N ASN A 45 10.64 -3.53 6.50
CA ASN A 45 11.86 -3.79 5.74
C ASN A 45 11.78 -3.23 4.32
N TYR A 46 10.64 -3.43 3.65
CA TYR A 46 10.42 -2.89 2.30
C TYR A 46 10.50 -1.35 2.27
N CYS A 47 9.81 -0.69 3.20
CA CYS A 47 9.82 0.77 3.33
C CYS A 47 11.20 1.32 3.72
N ARG A 48 12.04 0.55 4.42
CA ARG A 48 13.41 0.93 4.78
C ARG A 48 14.44 0.66 3.69
N ALA A 49 14.18 -0.28 2.79
CA ALA A 49 15.08 -0.64 1.70
C ALA A 49 14.81 0.17 0.43
N THR A 50 13.57 0.62 0.23
CA THR A 50 13.15 1.34 -0.98
C THR A 50 13.19 2.84 -0.74
N LYS A 51 14.06 3.55 -1.48
CA LYS A 51 14.16 5.00 -1.40
C LYS A 51 12.90 5.67 -1.95
N ASP A 52 12.28 6.54 -1.17
CA ASP A 52 11.14 7.37 -1.59
C ASP A 52 11.59 8.84 -1.76
N PRO A 53 11.57 9.40 -2.99
CA PRO A 53 11.95 10.78 -3.24
C PRO A 53 11.03 11.81 -2.59
N LEU A 54 9.79 11.43 -2.24
CA LEU A 54 8.79 12.33 -1.65
C LEU A 54 8.96 12.51 -0.14
N ILE A 55 9.91 11.80 0.48
CA ILE A 55 10.21 11.91 1.91
C ILE A 55 11.67 12.35 2.13
N PRO A 56 12.01 13.63 1.85
CA PRO A 56 13.40 14.11 1.96
C PRO A 56 13.96 14.07 3.39
N SER A 57 13.09 14.05 4.41
CA SER A 57 13.51 13.96 5.81
C SER A 57 14.18 12.64 6.17
N VAL A 58 13.85 11.56 5.45
CA VAL A 58 14.41 10.21 5.68
C VAL A 58 15.47 9.87 4.63
N TRP A 59 15.22 10.25 3.37
CA TRP A 59 16.03 9.84 2.22
C TRP A 59 16.98 10.91 1.67
N GLY A 60 16.93 12.12 2.22
CA GLY A 60 17.66 13.29 1.73
C GLY A 60 16.99 13.97 0.54
N PRO A 61 17.46 15.17 0.17
CA PRO A 61 16.93 15.90 -0.98
C PRO A 61 17.20 15.15 -2.28
N LEU A 62 16.21 15.09 -3.16
CA LEU A 62 16.36 14.52 -4.50
C LEU A 62 17.23 15.46 -5.37
N PRO A 63 18.33 14.99 -5.98
CA PRO A 63 19.11 15.83 -6.87
C PRO A 63 18.30 16.16 -8.13
N LYS A 64 18.41 17.40 -8.61
CA LYS A 64 17.67 17.91 -9.78
C LYS A 64 17.90 17.08 -11.06
N SER A 65 19.00 16.34 -11.14
CA SER A 65 19.31 15.45 -12.28
C SER A 65 18.48 14.17 -12.30
N GLU A 66 17.97 13.73 -11.15
CA GLU A 66 17.17 12.51 -11.00
C GLU A 66 15.66 12.79 -11.06
N ASP A 67 15.26 14.06 -11.02
CA ASP A 67 13.87 14.50 -11.10
C ASP A 67 13.50 14.85 -12.55
N PRO A 68 12.65 14.03 -13.23
CA PRO A 68 12.20 14.31 -14.60
C PRO A 68 11.39 15.59 -14.74
N TYR A 69 10.89 16.13 -13.62
CA TYR A 69 10.10 17.36 -13.56
C TYR A 69 10.91 18.55 -13.05
N ALA A 70 12.21 18.38 -12.80
CA ALA A 70 13.06 19.51 -12.45
C ALA A 70 13.09 20.52 -13.62
N PRO A 71 12.99 21.84 -13.33
CA PRO A 71 13.09 22.85 -14.37
C PRO A 71 14.47 22.77 -15.04
N VAL A 72 14.47 22.56 -16.35
CA VAL A 72 15.68 22.58 -17.18
C VAL A 72 16.20 24.01 -17.17
N GLU A 73 17.45 24.23 -16.73
CA GLU A 73 18.10 25.56 -16.69
C GLU A 73 18.47 26.08 -18.10
N GLN A 74 17.55 25.99 -19.06
CA GLN A 74 17.59 26.80 -20.27
C GLN A 74 16.88 28.12 -19.99
N ALA A 75 17.72 29.10 -19.65
CA ALA A 75 17.53 30.55 -19.68
C ALA A 75 16.19 31.07 -20.24
N GLY A 76 15.40 31.72 -19.37
CA GLY A 76 14.22 32.45 -19.77
C GLY A 76 13.50 33.13 -18.61
N CYS A 77 14.10 34.19 -18.07
CA CYS A 77 13.46 35.35 -17.42
C CYS A 77 12.08 35.11 -16.75
N CYS A 78 12.08 34.98 -15.41
CA CYS A 78 11.01 35.33 -14.43
C CYS A 78 10.69 34.21 -13.41
N SER A 79 11.48 34.04 -12.35
CA SER A 79 10.98 33.69 -11.00
C SER A 79 12.09 33.82 -9.95
N GLY A 80 11.76 34.45 -8.83
CA GLY A 80 12.68 34.96 -7.83
C GLY A 80 13.41 33.89 -7.01
N LYS A 81 14.53 34.34 -6.43
CA LYS A 81 15.38 33.69 -5.44
C LYS A 81 14.58 32.86 -4.42
N LEU A 82 15.00 31.62 -4.18
CA LEU A 82 14.72 30.94 -2.92
C LEU A 82 16.05 30.59 -2.24
N GLU A 83 16.25 31.25 -1.12
CA GLU A 83 17.43 31.30 -0.29
C GLU A 83 17.58 29.99 0.50
N SER A 84 18.78 29.43 0.46
CA SER A 84 19.20 28.28 1.24
C SER A 84 19.41 28.68 2.71
N SER A 85 18.43 28.42 3.57
CA SER A 85 18.60 28.56 5.03
C SER A 85 18.72 27.18 5.66
N SER A 86 19.97 26.81 5.95
CA SER A 86 20.31 25.73 6.87
C SER A 86 19.82 26.09 8.27
N SER A 87 18.99 25.25 8.87
CA SER A 87 18.80 25.23 10.33
C SER A 87 18.38 23.83 10.76
N SER A 88 19.41 23.05 11.05
CA SER A 88 19.38 21.78 11.75
C SER A 88 18.83 22.01 13.16
N SER A 89 17.65 21.47 13.47
CA SER A 89 17.26 21.17 14.84
C SER A 89 16.66 19.77 14.87
N PHE A 90 17.51 18.83 15.27
CA PHE A 90 17.20 17.43 15.49
C PHE A 90 16.29 17.30 16.72
N TYR A 91 15.09 16.74 16.53
CA TYR A 91 14.38 16.01 17.58
C TYR A 91 13.91 14.68 16.99
N HIS A 92 14.52 13.57 17.44
CA HIS A 92 14.12 12.20 17.12
C HIS A 92 13.25 11.63 18.25
N PRO A 93 11.95 11.35 18.04
CA PRO A 93 11.11 10.71 19.05
C PRO A 93 11.21 9.17 19.08
N TRP A 94 11.98 8.55 18.17
CA TRP A 94 11.89 7.09 17.94
C TRP A 94 12.89 6.23 18.74
N LYS A 95 13.62 6.80 19.70
CA LYS A 95 14.60 6.06 20.52
C LYS A 95 14.00 5.27 21.70
N LEU A 96 12.71 4.91 21.64
CA LEU A 96 12.00 4.23 22.73
C LEU A 96 11.35 2.87 22.36
N ILE A 97 11.59 2.33 21.17
CA ILE A 97 10.99 1.03 20.74
C ILE A 97 12.02 -0.12 20.72
N SER A 98 13.28 0.11 21.15
CA SER A 98 14.32 -0.94 21.13
C SER A 98 14.62 -1.60 22.49
N GLU A 99 13.83 -1.37 23.54
CA GLU A 99 14.08 -1.90 24.90
C GLU A 99 12.86 -2.57 25.57
N LEU A 100 12.01 -3.23 24.78
CA LEU A 100 11.05 -4.24 25.27
C LEU A 100 11.05 -5.48 24.38
#